data_AF-A0AAJ4ZXW2-F1
#
_entry.id   AF-A0AAJ4ZXW2-F1
#
_cell.length_a   1.000
_cell.length_b   1.000
_cell.length_c   1.000
_cell.angle_alpha   90.00
_cell.angle_beta   90.00
_cell.angle_gamma   90.00
#
_symmetry.space_group_name_H-M   'P 1'
#
loop_
_entity.id
_entity.type
_entity.pdbx_description
1 polymer ?
#
loop_
_entity_poly.entity_id
_entity_poly.type
_entity_poly.pdbx_seq_one_letter_code
_entity_poly.pdbx_strand_id
1 'polypeptide(L)' 'MKTVEDYPSEDMYGTEIQKGDIYYIFGESVVLESNLDDYLTEHLKGEMLLAK' A
#
# COMPACT_ATOMS: atom_id res chain seq x y z
N MET A 1 -20.18 4.36 19.52
CA MET A 1 -19.66 5.14 18.38
C MET A 1 -18.52 4.34 17.79
N LYS A 2 -18.65 3.80 16.57
CA LYS A 2 -17.48 3.21 15.87
C LYS A 2 -16.60 4.37 15.47
N THR A 3 -15.37 4.41 15.98
CA THR A 3 -14.30 5.22 15.41
C THR A 3 -14.09 4.67 14.01
N VAL A 4 -14.60 5.36 13.00
CA VAL A 4 -14.24 5.08 11.61
C VAL A 4 -12.76 5.42 11.54
N GLU A 5 -11.93 4.41 11.36
CA GLU A 5 -10.49 4.64 11.22
C GLU A 5 -10.26 5.25 9.83
N ASP A 6 -9.52 6.36 9.78
CA ASP A 6 -9.24 7.11 8.54
C ASP A 6 -8.11 6.43 7.73
N TYR A 7 -8.26 5.13 7.45
CA TYR A 7 -7.39 4.43 6.50
C TYR A 7 -8.22 3.92 5.31
N PRO A 8 -7.60 3.79 4.11
CA PRO A 8 -8.31 3.30 2.92
C PRO A 8 -8.81 1.87 3.14
N SER A 9 -9.96 1.50 2.56
CA SER A 9 -10.53 0.15 2.79
C SER A 9 -9.71 -0.97 2.14
N GLU A 10 -9.11 -0.70 0.99
CA GLU A 10 -8.33 -1.66 0.21
C GLU A 10 -7.20 -0.94 -0.53
N ASP A 11 -6.19 -1.69 -0.92
CA ASP A 11 -5.16 -1.21 -1.84
C ASP A 11 -5.61 -1.31 -3.31
N MET A 12 -4.81 -0.78 -4.23
CA MET A 12 -5.15 -0.77 -5.65
C MET A 12 -5.23 -2.16 -6.30
N TYR A 13 -4.73 -3.19 -5.63
CA TYR A 13 -4.82 -4.59 -6.06
C TYR A 13 -6.05 -5.30 -5.49
N GLY A 14 -6.91 -4.59 -4.75
CA GLY A 14 -8.14 -5.12 -4.14
C GLY A 14 -7.90 -5.91 -2.86
N THR A 15 -6.72 -5.75 -2.23
CA THR A 15 -6.42 -6.36 -0.94
C THR A 15 -6.96 -5.46 0.17
N GLU A 16 -7.81 -6.01 1.05
CA GLU A 16 -8.35 -5.27 2.20
C GLU A 16 -7.21 -4.79 3.11
N ILE A 17 -7.25 -3.51 3.48
CA ILE A 17 -6.32 -2.91 4.44
C ILE A 17 -6.94 -3.06 5.82
N GLN A 18 -6.17 -3.63 6.74
CA GLN A 18 -6.55 -3.80 8.13
C GLN A 18 -5.84 -2.78 9.02
N LYS A 19 -6.40 -2.61 10.22
CA LYS A 19 -5.80 -1.76 11.22
C LYS A 19 -4.39 -2.25 11.56
N GLY A 20 -3.41 -1.36 11.38
CA GLY A 20 -2.01 -1.63 11.69
C GLY A 20 -1.19 -2.07 10.48
N ASP A 21 -1.82 -2.28 9.33
CA ASP A 21 -1.09 -2.53 8.09
C ASP A 21 -0.28 -1.30 7.68
N ILE A 22 0.88 -1.58 7.07
CA ILE A 22 1.74 -0.56 6.48
C ILE A 22 1.37 -0.43 5.01
N TYR A 23 1.08 0.79 4.58
CA TYR A 23 0.77 1.11 3.19
C TYR A 23 1.42 2.44 2.79
N TYR A 24 1.54 2.62 1.48
CA TYR A 24 2.15 3.78 0.83
C TYR A 24 1.12 4.41 -0.11
N ILE A 25 1.15 5.73 -0.23
CA ILE A 25 0.28 6.47 -1.15
C ILE A 25 1.14 7.10 -2.25
N PHE A 26 0.94 6.67 -3.49
CA PHE A 26 1.59 7.19 -4.68
C PHE A 26 0.56 7.93 -5.54
N GLY A 27 0.43 9.25 -5.34
CA GLY A 27 -0.65 10.01 -5.97
C GLY A 27 -2.01 9.54 -5.47
N GLU A 28 -2.80 8.93 -6.36
CA GLU A 28 -4.12 8.35 -6.02
C GLU A 28 -4.04 6.85 -5.71
N SER A 29 -2.90 6.20 -5.93
CA SER A 29 -2.71 4.76 -5.67
C SER A 29 -2.37 4.50 -4.21
N VAL A 30 -3.15 3.65 -3.55
CA VAL A 30 -2.83 3.08 -2.24
C VAL A 30 -2.21 1.70 -2.45
N VAL A 31 -1.05 1.43 -1.84
CA VAL A 31 -0.28 0.21 -2.05
C VAL A 31 0.14 -0.36 -0.69
N LEU A 32 -0.33 -1.57 -0.36
CA LEU A 32 0.15 -2.28 0.84
C LEU A 32 1.64 -2.60 0.70
N GLU A 33 2.36 -2.64 1.83
CA GLU A 33 3.78 -3.03 1.85
C GLU A 33 4.02 -4.38 1.17
N SER A 34 3.10 -5.33 1.31
CA SER A 34 3.16 -6.63 0.64
C SER A 34 3.13 -6.56 -0.89
N ASN A 35 2.53 -5.52 -1.46
CA ASN A 35 2.38 -5.31 -2.90
C ASN A 35 3.30 -4.19 -3.42
N LEU A 36 4.20 -3.68 -2.57
CA LEU A 36 5.07 -2.56 -2.93
C LEU A 36 6.04 -2.93 -4.06
N ASP A 37 6.65 -4.11 -4.01
CA ASP A 37 7.64 -4.50 -5.02
C ASP A 37 7.02 -4.70 -6.41
N ASP A 38 5.81 -5.28 -6.46
CA ASP A 38 5.01 -5.42 -7.67
C ASP A 38 4.67 -4.02 -8.23
N TYR A 39 4.19 -3.11 -7.38
CA TYR A 39 3.90 -1.74 -7.79
C TYR A 39 5.12 -1.00 -8.36
N LEU A 40 6.27 -1.09 -7.69
CA LEU A 40 7.51 -0.45 -8.15
C LEU A 40 7.95 -0.99 -9.51
N THR A 41 7.82 -2.30 -9.73
CA THR A 41 8.17 -2.96 -10.99
C THR A 41 7.23 -2.56 -12.12
N GLU A 42 5.92 -2.63 -11.88
CA GLU A 42 4.88 -2.42 -12.90
C GLU A 42 4.73 -0.94 -13.29
N HIS A 43 4.80 -0.04 -12.32
CA HIS A 43 4.44 1.37 -12.52
C HIS A 43 5.64 2.33 -12.57
N LEU A 44 6.75 2.00 -11.90
CA LEU A 44 7.88 2.92 -11.75
C LEU A 44 9.19 2.40 -12.37
N LYS A 45 9.22 1.17 -12.89
CA LYS A 45 10.46 0.49 -13.34
C LYS A 45 11.55 0.51 -12.26
N GLY A 46 11.14 0.45 -10.99
CA GLY A 46 12.00 0.43 -9.82
C GLY A 46 11.95 -0.91 -9.11
N GLU A 47 12.78 -1.06 -8.08
CA GLU A 47 12.83 -2.23 -7.20
C GLU A 47 12.94 -1.76 -5.74
N MET A 48 12.40 -2.54 -4.80
CA MET A 48 12.55 -2.23 -3.39
C MET A 48 13.96 -2.59 -2.89
N LEU A 49 14.71 -1.59 -2.39
CA LEU A 49 16.01 -1.80 -1.77
C LEU A 49 15.91 -1.64 -0.25
N LEU A 50 16.04 -2.74 0.48
CA LEU A 50 16.19 -2.70 1.95
C LEU A 50 17.64 -2.36 2.30
N ALA A 51 17.86 -1.16 2.84
CA ALA A 51 19.12 -0.81 3.47
C ALA A 51 19.28 -1.63 4.77
N LYS A 52 20.35 -2.42 4.86
CA LYS A 52 20.74 -3.19 6.05
C LYS A 52 21.53 -2.36 7.04
#